data_AF-A0A7X6P9Z3-F1
#
_entry.id   AF-A0A7X6P9Z3-F1
#
_cell.length_a   1.000
_cell.length_b   1.000
_cell.length_c   1.000
_cell.angle_alpha   90.00
_cell.angle_beta   90.00
_cell.angle_gamma   90.00
#
_symmetry.space_group_name_H-M   'P 1'
#
loop_
_entity.id
_entity.type
_entity.pdbx_description
1 polymer ?
#
loop_
_entity_poly.entity_id
_entity_poly.type
_entity_poly.pdbx_seq_one_letter_code
_entity_poly.pdbx_strand_id
1 'polypeptide(L)' 'DRLMSNLDKFYPLYGFAKHKGYGTTQHINALKLYGPCSIHRKTFAPIAQMIDQTAL' A
#
# COMPACT_ATOMS: atom_id res chain seq x y z
N ASP A 1 8.33 14.84 -3.17
CA ASP A 1 7.05 14.51 -2.48
C ASP A 1 5.73 14.78 -3.18
N ARG A 2 5.67 15.43 -4.35
CA ARG A 2 4.37 15.73 -5.01
C ARG A 2 3.63 14.48 -5.52
N LEU A 3 4.37 13.48 -6.01
CA LEU A 3 3.78 12.26 -6.57
C LEU A 3 2.93 11.52 -5.54
N MET A 4 3.47 11.25 -4.35
CA MET A 4 2.77 10.48 -3.32
C MET A 4 1.58 11.23 -2.74
N SER A 5 1.65 12.56 -2.62
CA SER A 5 0.48 13.38 -2.25
C SER A 5 -0.62 13.36 -3.31
N ASN A 6 -0.28 13.24 -4.60
CA ASN A 6 -1.28 13.07 -5.65
C ASN A 6 -1.86 11.66 -5.66
N LEU A 7 -1.03 10.64 -5.48
CA LEU A 7 -1.49 9.24 -5.38
C LEU A 7 -2.39 9.02 -4.17
N ASP A 8 -2.17 9.71 -3.07
CA ASP A 8 -3.06 9.68 -1.90
C ASP A 8 -4.50 10.09 -2.23
N LYS A 9 -4.69 11.03 -3.17
CA LYS A 9 -6.03 11.42 -3.63
C LYS A 9 -6.75 10.29 -4.37
N PHE A 10 -5.99 9.45 -5.08
CA PHE A 10 -6.52 8.29 -5.79
C PHE A 10 -6.63 7.04 -4.91
N TYR A 11 -5.82 6.95 -3.86
CA TYR A 11 -5.74 5.82 -2.93
C TYR A 11 -5.81 6.31 -1.46
N PRO A 12 -6.91 6.95 -1.03
CA PRO A 12 -6.99 7.66 0.24
C PRO A 12 -6.89 6.76 1.48
N LEU A 13 -7.14 5.46 1.31
CA LEU A 13 -7.12 4.47 2.40
C LEU A 13 -5.70 4.15 2.90
N TYR A 14 -4.67 4.45 2.10
CA TYR A 14 -3.30 4.00 2.37
C TYR A 14 -2.43 5.04 3.05
N GLY A 15 -2.74 6.35 2.95
CA GLY A 15 -1.98 7.41 3.62
C GLY A 15 -0.66 7.79 2.95
N PHE A 16 -0.51 7.57 1.64
CA PHE A 16 0.70 7.87 0.86
C PHE A 16 1.20 9.31 1.03
N ALA A 17 0.32 10.29 1.26
CA ALA A 17 0.75 11.67 1.49
C ALA A 17 1.62 11.81 2.75
N LYS A 18 1.45 10.93 3.74
CA LYS A 18 2.16 10.96 5.02
C LYS A 18 3.48 10.20 4.99
N HIS A 19 3.48 8.98 4.46
CA HIS A 19 4.64 8.08 4.56
C HIS A 19 5.22 7.64 3.21
N LYS A 20 4.74 8.18 2.07
CA LYS A 20 5.38 8.00 0.75
C LYS A 20 5.53 6.54 0.29
N GLY A 21 4.71 5.64 0.82
CA GLY A 21 4.77 4.20 0.54
C GLY A 21 5.72 3.40 1.44
N TYR A 22 6.43 4.03 2.40
CA TYR A 22 7.17 3.29 3.42
C TYR A 22 6.23 2.44 4.29
N GLY A 23 6.71 1.29 4.77
CA GLY A 23 5.96 0.30 5.56
C GLY A 23 5.73 0.73 7.01
N THR A 24 5.07 1.87 7.22
CA THR A 24 4.67 2.33 8.55
C THR A 24 3.54 1.46 9.11
N THR A 25 3.34 1.46 10.43
CA THR A 25 2.22 0.75 11.07
C THR A 25 0.87 1.13 10.44
N GLN A 26 0.67 2.41 10.12
CA GLN A 26 -0.53 2.89 9.42
C GLN A 26 -0.69 2.20 8.06
N HIS A 27 0.38 2.17 7.26
CA HIS A 27 0.36 1.58 5.92
C HIS A 27 0.14 0.06 5.96
N ILE A 28 0.80 -0.63 6.89
CA ILE A 28 0.62 -2.07 7.08
C ILE A 28 -0.80 -2.40 7.52
N ASN A 29 -1.41 -1.60 8.39
CA ASN A 29 -2.80 -1.80 8.79
C ASN A 29 -3.77 -1.59 7.62
N ALA A 30 -3.54 -0.57 6.78
CA ALA A 30 -4.32 -0.36 5.57
C ALA A 30 -4.20 -1.55 4.60
N LEU A 31 -2.97 -2.06 4.40
CA LEU A 31 -2.72 -3.25 3.57
C LEU A 31 -3.44 -4.50 4.09
N LYS A 32 -3.49 -4.71 5.41
CA LYS A 32 -4.22 -5.83 6.02
C LYS A 32 -5.74 -5.71 5.84
N LEU A 33 -6.28 -4.49 5.87
CA LEU A 33 -7.72 -4.25 5.81
C LEU A 33 -8.26 -4.20 4.37
N TYR A 34 -7.51 -3.61 3.46
CA TYR A 34 -7.96 -3.31 2.09
C TYR A 34 -7.19 -4.06 1.00
N GLY A 35 -6.16 -4.83 1.37
CA GLY A 35 -5.25 -5.47 0.42
C GLY A 35 -4.34 -4.46 -0.31
N PRO A 36 -3.40 -4.94 -1.14
CA PRO A 36 -2.55 -4.06 -1.95
C PRO A 36 -3.29 -3.47 -3.16
N CYS A 37 -3.16 -2.16 -3.39
CA CYS A 37 -3.62 -1.51 -4.63
C CYS A 37 -2.60 -1.61 -5.78
N SER A 38 -3.02 -1.18 -6.98
CA SER A 38 -2.27 -1.32 -8.24
C SER A 38 -0.85 -0.72 -8.25
N ILE A 39 -0.59 0.32 -7.43
CA ILE A 39 0.73 0.97 -7.36
C ILE A 39 1.70 0.31 -6.38
N HIS A 40 1.25 -0.71 -5.62
CA HIS A 40 2.14 -1.45 -4.73
C HIS A 40 3.10 -2.33 -5.52
N ARG A 41 4.36 -2.36 -5.06
CA ARG A 41 5.39 -3.23 -5.64
C ARG A 41 5.15 -4.67 -5.19
N LYS A 42 4.58 -5.47 -6.10
CA LYS A 42 4.14 -6.85 -5.85
C LYS A 42 5.25 -7.79 -5.39
N THR A 43 6.51 -7.50 -5.74
CA THR A 43 7.67 -8.32 -5.36
C THR A 43 8.26 -7.99 -3.99
N PHE A 44 7.81 -6.92 -3.34
CA PHE A 44 8.35 -6.49 -2.05
C PHE A 44 7.51 -7.06 -0.91
N ALA A 45 8.14 -7.54 0.16
CA ALA A 45 7.42 -7.85 1.39
C ALA A 45 6.83 -6.54 2.00
N PRO A 46 5.61 -6.57 2.57
CA PRO A 46 4.74 -7.74 2.76
C PRO A 46 3.78 -8.01 1.58
N ILE A 47 3.83 -7.20 0.52
CA ILE A 47 2.90 -7.28 -0.62
C ILE A 47 2.98 -8.63 -1.32
N ALA A 48 4.18 -9.14 -1.56
CA ALA A 48 4.39 -10.44 -2.20
C ALA A 48 3.66 -11.57 -1.46
N GLN A 49 3.68 -11.54 -0.12
CA GLN A 49 3.04 -12.55 0.72
C GLN A 49 1.51 -12.43 0.70
N MET A 50 0.98 -11.22 0.56
CA MET A 50 -0.48 -10.98 0.48
C MET A 50 -1.06 -11.44 -0.85
N ILE A 51 -0.33 -11.22 -1.95
CA ILE A 51 -0.79 -11.60 -3.30
C ILE A 51 -0.79 -13.12 -3.48
N ASP A 52 0.24 -13.80 -2.98
CA ASP A 52 0.33 -15.27 -3.01
C ASP A 52 -0.83 -15.93 -2.23
N GLN A 53 -1.33 -15.27 -1.19
CA GLN A 53 -2.44 -15.76 -0.36
C GLN A 53 -3.84 -15.48 -0.94
N THR A 54 -3.97 -14.66 -1.98
CA THR A 54 -5.29 -14.30 -2.56
C THR A 54 -5.74 -15.29 -3.66
N ALA A 55 -4.93 -16.32 -3.95
CA ALA A 55 -5.19 -17.32 -4.98
C ALA A 55 -5.93 -18.59 -4.49
N LEU A 56 -6.59 -18.53 -3.33
CA LEU A 56 -7.40 -19.64 -2.76
C LEU A 56 -8.89 -19.30 -2.78
#